data_AF-A0A7C3B2S1-F1
#
_entry.id   AF-A0A7C3B2S1-F1
#
_cell.length_a   1.000
_cell.length_b   1.000
_cell.length_c   1.000
_cell.angle_alpha   90.00
_cell.angle_beta   90.00
_cell.angle_gamma   90.00
#
_symmetry.space_group_name_H-M   'P 1'
#
loop_
_entity.id
_entity.type
_entity.pdbx_description
1 polymer ?
#
loop_
_entity_poly.entity_id
_entity_poly.type
_entity_poly.pdbx_seq_one_letter_code
_entity_poly.pdbx_strand_id
1 'polypeptide(L)' 'MMEEATTGLRQRRARQAIALAMQGRWREAVAVNQSLVAGYPGDVSAYNRLGRAYMEIGEFSNACEAYNRAIELDPYNT' A
#
# COMPACT_ATOMS: atom_id res chain seq x y z
N MET A 1 22.34 -2.23 -13.49
CA MET A 1 22.14 -2.84 -12.17
C MET A 1 21.50 -1.83 -11.19
N MET A 2 20.33 -1.27 -11.54
CA MET A 2 19.62 -0.27 -10.71
C MET A 2 18.27 -0.78 -10.18
N GLU A 3 17.81 -1.93 -10.69
CA GLU A 3 16.50 -2.54 -10.37
C GLU A 3 16.51 -3.36 -9.06
N GLU A 4 17.67 -3.88 -8.65
CA GLU A 4 17.80 -4.66 -7.40
C GLU A 4 17.71 -3.76 -6.15
N ALA A 5 18.25 -2.54 -6.22
CA ALA A 5 18.24 -1.59 -5.12
C ALA A 5 16.82 -1.04 -4.83
N THR A 6 16.03 -0.80 -5.88
CA THR A 6 14.64 -0.34 -5.75
C THR A 6 13.73 -1.47 -5.26
N THR A 7 13.92 -2.69 -5.74
CA THR A 7 13.17 -3.87 -5.28
C THR A 7 13.35 -4.14 -3.79
N GLY A 8 14.59 -4.03 -3.28
CA GLY A 8 14.86 -4.19 -1.85
C GLY A 8 14.19 -3.11 -0.97
N LEU A 9 14.17 -1.86 -1.44
CA LEU A 9 13.50 -0.76 -0.75
C LEU A 9 11.98 -0.97 -0.69
N ARG A 10 11.37 -1.41 -1.80
CA ARG A 10 9.95 -1.77 -1.87
C ARG A 10 9.61 -2.83 -0.84
N GLN A 11 10.37 -3.93 -0.81
CA GLN A 11 10.10 -5.05 0.08
C GLN A 11 10.25 -4.66 1.56
N ARG A 12 11.26 -3.85 1.90
CA ARG A 12 11.46 -3.35 3.26
C ARG A 12 10.30 -2.47 3.72
N ARG A 13 9.87 -1.51 2.89
CA ARG A 13 8.71 -0.65 3.18
C ARG A 13 7.42 -1.46 3.27
N ALA A 14 7.23 -2.47 2.42
CA ALA A 14 6.06 -3.34 2.49
C ALA A 14 6.00 -4.09 3.83
N ARG A 15 7.12 -4.67 4.28
CA ARG A 15 7.21 -5.30 5.60
C ARG A 15 6.95 -4.32 6.74
N GLN A 16 7.46 -3.08 6.63
CA GLN A 16 7.20 -2.03 7.62
C GLN A 16 5.72 -1.66 7.70
N ALA A 17 5.05 -1.47 6.56
CA ALA A 17 3.61 -1.18 6.51
C ALA A 17 2.78 -2.31 7.13
N ILE A 18 3.14 -3.57 6.87
CA ILE A 18 2.50 -4.74 7.49
C ILE A 18 2.70 -4.72 9.00
N ALA A 19 3.92 -4.52 9.47
CA ALA A 19 4.22 -4.51 10.90
C ALA A 19 3.46 -3.40 11.63
N LEU A 20 3.36 -2.21 11.03
CA LEU A 20 2.58 -1.10 11.58
C LEU A 20 1.07 -1.43 11.63
N ALA A 21 0.53 -2.03 10.57
CA ALA A 21 -0.85 -2.50 10.53
C ALA A 21 -1.13 -3.56 11.62
N MET A 22 -0.21 -4.52 11.83
CA MET A 22 -0.34 -5.52 12.89
C MET A 22 -0.29 -4.94 14.30
N GLN A 23 0.33 -3.76 14.48
CA GLN A 23 0.35 -3.02 15.74
C GLN A 23 -0.86 -2.09 15.91
N GLY A 24 -1.82 -2.07 14.97
CA GLY A 24 -2.94 -1.13 14.97
C GLY A 24 -2.53 0.32 14.65
N ARG A 25 -1.28 0.55 14.21
CA ARG A 25 -0.74 1.86 13.86
C ARG A 25 -1.09 2.21 12.42
N TRP A 26 -2.39 2.28 12.15
CA TRP A 26 -2.94 2.39 10.81
C TRP A 26 -2.55 3.68 10.08
N ARG A 27 -2.51 4.83 10.78
CA ARG A 27 -2.07 6.12 10.18
C ARG A 27 -0.63 6.07 9.67
N GLU A 28 0.25 5.37 10.37
CA GLU A 28 1.64 5.22 9.93
C GLU A 28 1.75 4.19 8.80
N ALA A 29 0.95 3.13 8.85
CA ALA A 29 0.83 2.19 7.73
C ALA A 29 0.36 2.90 6.45
N VAL A 30 -0.58 3.85 6.55
CA VAL A 30 -0.98 4.71 5.41
C VAL A 30 0.22 5.46 4.86
N ALA A 31 0.98 6.19 5.68
CA ALA A 31 2.12 6.98 5.21
C ALA A 31 3.19 6.12 4.49
N VAL A 32 3.46 4.92 5.00
CA VAL A 32 4.40 3.98 4.37
C VAL A 32 3.85 3.44 3.05
N ASN A 33 2.56 3.08 3.00
CA ASN A 33 1.92 2.60 1.77
C ASN A 33 1.78 3.72 0.71
N GLN A 34 1.51 4.96 1.10
CA GLN A 34 1.53 6.12 0.21
C GLN A 34 2.91 6.30 -0.45
N SER A 35 3.97 6.16 0.34
CA SER A 35 5.34 6.22 -0.17
C SER A 35 5.68 5.04 -1.10
N LEU A 36 5.03 3.90 -0.92
CA LEU A 36 5.16 2.75 -1.81
C LEU A 36 4.46 3.01 -3.14
N VAL A 37 3.18 3.42 -3.13
CA VAL A 37 2.44 3.67 -4.38
C VAL A 37 2.99 4.85 -5.16
N ALA A 38 3.60 5.84 -4.50
CA ALA A 38 4.29 6.94 -5.18
C ALA A 38 5.57 6.51 -5.91
N GLY A 39 6.32 5.55 -5.35
CA GLY A 39 7.54 5.01 -5.97
C GLY A 39 7.27 3.82 -6.92
N TYR A 40 6.16 3.12 -6.70
CA TYR A 40 5.76 1.90 -7.40
C TYR A 40 4.25 1.97 -7.70
N PRO A 41 3.84 2.80 -8.67
CA PRO A 41 2.43 2.99 -9.01
C PRO A 41 1.76 1.75 -9.61
N GLY A 42 2.52 0.68 -9.91
CA GLY A 42 1.99 -0.63 -10.33
C GLY A 42 1.89 -1.66 -9.21
N ASP A 43 2.15 -1.30 -7.95
CA ASP A 43 2.11 -2.25 -6.83
C ASP A 43 0.68 -2.40 -6.29
N VAL A 44 -0.07 -3.33 -6.88
CA VAL A 44 -1.45 -3.70 -6.48
C VAL A 44 -1.52 -4.03 -4.98
N SER A 45 -0.51 -4.72 -4.45
CA SER A 45 -0.47 -5.08 -3.03
C SER A 45 -0.33 -3.85 -2.13
N ALA A 46 0.42 -2.83 -2.55
CA ALA A 46 0.53 -1.57 -1.81
C ALA A 46 -0.79 -0.80 -1.79
N TYR A 47 -1.51 -0.75 -2.91
CA TYR A 47 -2.85 -0.15 -2.96
C TYR A 47 -3.87 -0.89 -2.09
N ASN A 48 -3.85 -2.23 -2.08
CA ASN A 48 -4.71 -3.03 -1.20
C ASN A 48 -4.41 -2.77 0.29
N ARG A 49 -3.13 -2.70 0.67
CA ARG A 49 -2.74 -2.37 2.05
C ARG A 49 -3.12 -0.93 2.41
N LEU A 50 -3.01 0.00 1.47
CA LEU A 50 -3.40 1.40 1.65
C LEU A 50 -4.91 1.52 1.87
N GLY A 51 -5.71 0.86 1.03
CA GLY A 51 -7.17 0.81 1.15
C GLY A 51 -7.59 0.26 2.52
N ARG A 52 -6.99 -0.86 2.94
CA ARG A 52 -7.27 -1.44 4.25
C ARG A 52 -6.89 -0.49 5.39
N ALA A 53 -5.70 0.12 5.32
CA ALA A 53 -5.27 1.04 6.36
C ALA A 53 -6.16 2.29 6.46
N TYR A 54 -6.69 2.78 5.34
CA TYR A 54 -7.69 3.85 5.32
C TYR A 54 -9.04 3.43 5.92
N MET A 55 -9.52 2.21 5.65
CA MET A 55 -10.74 1.69 6.28
C MET A 55 -10.63 1.69 7.80
N GLU A 56 -9.50 1.24 8.33
CA GLU A 56 -9.28 1.10 9.78
C GLU A 56 -9.17 2.45 10.50
N ILE A 57 -8.83 3.54 9.78
CA ILE A 57 -8.83 4.90 10.35
C ILE A 57 -10.13 5.68 10.06
N GLY A 58 -11.11 5.06 9.39
CA GLY A 58 -12.41 5.67 9.06
C GLY A 58 -12.39 6.56 7.81
N GLU A 59 -11.31 6.55 7.03
CA GLU A 59 -11.14 7.35 5.82
C GLU A 59 -11.68 6.61 4.58
N PHE A 60 -12.99 6.33 4.57
CA PHE A 60 -13.60 5.43 3.58
C PHE A 60 -13.49 5.92 2.14
N SER A 61 -13.56 7.23 1.89
CA SER A 61 -13.38 7.80 0.55
C SER A 61 -12.00 7.46 -0.02
N ASN A 62 -10.95 7.67 0.79
CA ASN A 62 -9.58 7.36 0.42
C ASN A 62 -9.36 5.85 0.27
N ALA A 63 -10.04 5.03 1.07
CA ALA A 63 -10.01 3.58 0.94
C ALA A 63 -10.57 3.12 -0.40
N CYS A 64 -11.75 3.64 -0.79
CA CYS A 64 -12.37 3.34 -2.08
C CYS A 64 -11.47 3.73 -3.25
N GLU A 65 -10.85 4.90 -3.22
CA GLU A 65 -9.90 5.31 -4.27
C GLU A 65 -8.70 4.36 -4.36
N ALA A 66 -8.11 3.98 -3.22
CA ALA A 66 -6.98 3.05 -3.20
C ALA A 66 -7.37 1.66 -3.76
N TYR A 67 -8.53 1.13 -3.39
CA TYR A 67 -9.01 -0.14 -3.93
C TYR A 67 -9.37 -0.06 -5.41
N ASN A 68 -9.98 1.04 -5.86
CA ASN A 68 -10.26 1.26 -7.28
C ASN A 68 -8.95 1.25 -8.08
N ARG A 69 -7.89 1.89 -7.59
CA ARG A 69 -6.57 1.79 -8.23
C ARG A 69 -6.01 0.38 -8.24
N ALA A 70 -6.18 -0.41 -7.17
CA ALA A 70 -5.78 -1.81 -7.18
C ALA A 70 -6.51 -2.62 -8.26
N ILE A 71 -7.82 -2.41 -8.40
CA ILE A 71 -8.67 -3.07 -9.39
C ILE A 71 -8.33 -2.61 -10.82
N GLU A 72 -8.05 -1.33 -11.03
CA GLU A 72 -7.60 -0.80 -12.33
C GLU A 72 -6.27 -1.43 -12.78
N LEU A 73 -5.35 -1.68 -11.84
CA LEU A 73 -4.03 -2.24 -12.10
C LEU A 73 -4.05 -3.75 -12.32
N ASP A 74 -4.88 -4.47 -11.55
CA ASP A 74 -5.12 -5.89 -11.74
C ASP A 74 -6.61 -6.20 -11.60
N PRO A 75 -7.35 -6.15 -12.72
CA PRO A 75 -8.80 -6.40 -12.73
C PRO A 75 -9.17 -7.86 -12.45
N TYR A 76 -8.19 -8.77 -12.34
CA TYR A 76 -8.41 -10.20 -12.08
C TYR A 76 -8.07 -10.61 -10.64
N ASN A 77 -7.64 -9.68 -9.79
CA ASN A 77 -7.37 -9.95 -8.38
C ASN A 77 -8.69 -9.99 -7.56
N THR A 78 -9.52 -11.00 -7.84
CA THR A 78 -10.76 -11.39 -7.13
C THR A 78 -10.51 -12.32 -5.96
#